data_AF-A0A2G6C924-F1
#
_entry.id   AF-A0A2G6C924-F1
#
_cell.length_a   1.000
_cell.length_b   1.000
_cell.length_c   1.000
_cell.angle_alpha   90.00
_cell.angle_beta   90.00
_cell.angle_gamma   90.00
#
_symmetry.space_group_name_H-M   'P 1'
#
loop_
_entity.id
_entity.type
_entity.pdbx_description
1 polymer ?
#
loop_
_entity_poly.entity_id
_entity_poly.type
_entity_poly.pdbx_seq_one_letter_code
_entity_poly.pdbx_strand_id
1 'polypeptide(L)'
;TLWNLLWQASGFGAEKLARRYQKTNDLKNYENYLKQRRTRILTRYYQAYIERDQEGMQAAIAAARAWNAANPLAPPIDDEALSRGLKTWRRHRGESVNGASVQKRFRYLLRDLRM
;
A
#
# COMPACT_ATOMS: atom_id res chain seq x y z
N THR A 1 32.16 -24.88 -0.98
CA THR A 1 30.83 -25.14 -0.36
C THR A 1 30.05 -26.10 -1.26
N LEU A 2 29.35 -27.09 -0.67
CA LEU A 2 28.47 -28.04 -1.39
C LEU A 2 27.47 -27.34 -2.34
N TRP A 3 27.19 -26.06 -2.08
CA TRP A 3 26.39 -25.14 -2.90
C TRP A 3 26.90 -24.94 -4.34
N ASN A 4 28.23 -24.90 -4.56
CA ASN A 4 28.81 -24.65 -5.89
C ASN A 4 28.84 -25.93 -6.76
N LEU A 5 28.84 -27.12 -6.14
CA LEU A 5 28.79 -28.42 -6.85
C LEU A 5 27.38 -28.78 -7.31
N LEU A 6 26.34 -28.39 -6.54
CA LEU A 6 24.94 -28.56 -6.96
C LEU A 6 24.56 -27.69 -8.17
N TRP A 7 25.24 -26.56 -8.36
CA TRP A 7 24.96 -25.61 -9.43
C TRP A 7 25.40 -26.12 -10.82
N GLN A 8 26.46 -26.91 -10.89
CA GLN A 8 27.00 -27.43 -12.16
C GLN A 8 26.30 -28.71 -12.64
N ALA A 9 25.72 -29.50 -11.72
CA ALA A 9 25.03 -30.75 -12.05
C ALA A 9 23.52 -30.56 -12.36
N SER A 10 22.95 -29.38 -12.11
CA SER A 10 21.49 -29.13 -12.19
C SER A 10 21.10 -28.10 -13.25
N GLY A 11 21.57 -28.27 -14.50
CA GLY A 11 21.08 -27.45 -15.64
C GLY A 11 19.55 -27.38 -15.75
N PHE A 12 18.84 -28.44 -15.34
CA PHE A 12 17.37 -28.46 -15.23
C PHE A 12 16.80 -27.83 -13.93
N GLY A 13 17.60 -27.73 -12.88
CA GLY A 13 17.22 -27.14 -11.59
C GLY A 13 17.32 -25.62 -11.59
N ALA A 14 18.38 -25.06 -12.19
CA ALA A 14 18.59 -23.62 -12.32
C ALA A 14 17.48 -22.94 -13.11
N GLU A 15 17.05 -23.53 -14.24
CA GLU A 15 15.91 -22.99 -15.01
C GLU A 15 14.58 -23.09 -14.26
N LYS A 16 14.32 -24.18 -13.54
CA LYS A 16 13.09 -24.31 -12.73
C LYS A 16 13.10 -23.31 -11.58
N LEU A 17 14.25 -23.07 -10.95
CA LEU A 17 14.43 -22.09 -9.89
C LEU A 17 14.27 -20.67 -10.44
N ALA A 18 14.91 -20.33 -11.56
CA ALA A 18 14.79 -19.04 -12.24
C ALA A 18 13.33 -18.77 -12.66
N ARG A 19 12.65 -19.77 -13.24
CA ARG A 19 11.21 -19.69 -13.56
C ARG A 19 10.35 -19.50 -12.30
N ARG A 20 10.69 -20.14 -11.18
CA ARG A 20 10.00 -19.95 -9.89
C ARG A 20 10.21 -18.55 -9.32
N TYR A 21 11.44 -18.03 -9.41
CA TYR A 21 11.77 -16.67 -8.98
C TYR A 21 11.10 -15.62 -9.85
N GLN A 22 11.13 -15.77 -11.17
CA GLN A 22 10.39 -14.89 -12.09
C GLN A 22 8.89 -14.90 -11.78
N LYS A 23 8.26 -16.08 -11.68
CA LYS A 23 6.84 -16.20 -11.32
C LYS A 23 6.52 -15.58 -9.96
N THR A 24 7.38 -15.79 -8.95
CA THR A 24 7.21 -15.19 -7.62
C THR A 24 7.35 -13.68 -7.65
N ASN A 25 8.34 -13.15 -8.38
CA ASN A 25 8.55 -11.72 -8.54
C ASN A 25 7.39 -11.06 -9.28
N ASP A 26 6.91 -11.68 -10.37
CA ASP A 26 5.78 -11.18 -11.14
C ASP A 26 4.51 -11.13 -10.28
N LEU A 27 4.27 -12.18 -9.50
CA LEU A 27 3.16 -12.22 -8.53
C LEU A 27 3.31 -11.12 -7.48
N LYS A 28 4.51 -10.91 -6.94
CA LYS A 28 4.75 -9.88 -5.94
C LYS A 28 4.60 -8.47 -6.51
N ASN A 29 5.05 -8.26 -7.74
CA ASN A 29 4.91 -7.00 -8.45
C ASN A 29 3.44 -6.69 -8.71
N TYR A 30 2.65 -7.68 -9.12
CA TYR A 30 1.21 -7.52 -9.29
C TYR A 30 0.49 -7.25 -7.97
N GLU A 31 0.83 -7.96 -6.89
CA GLU A 31 0.32 -7.68 -5.54
C GLU A 31 0.62 -6.24 -5.12
N ASN A 32 1.85 -5.78 -5.34
CA ASN A 32 2.27 -4.42 -5.03
C ASN A 32 1.52 -3.39 -5.88
N TYR A 33 1.32 -3.66 -7.17
CA TYR A 33 0.52 -2.82 -8.06
C TYR A 33 -0.91 -2.66 -7.55
N LEU A 34 -1.57 -3.76 -7.17
CA LEU A 34 -2.92 -3.72 -6.59
C LEU A 34 -2.97 -2.94 -5.29
N LYS A 35 -2.00 -3.15 -4.38
CA LYS A 35 -1.89 -2.39 -3.13
C LYS A 35 -1.72 -0.89 -3.38
N GLN A 36 -0.85 -0.50 -4.31
CA GLN A 36 -0.64 0.91 -4.66
C GLN A 36 -1.91 1.53 -5.22
N ARG A 37 -2.62 0.83 -6.10
CA ARG A 37 -3.89 1.32 -6.68
C ARG A 37 -4.96 1.49 -5.60
N ARG A 38 -5.09 0.50 -4.70
CA ARG A 38 -5.98 0.56 -3.54
C ARG A 38 -5.67 1.76 -2.65
N THR A 39 -4.40 1.97 -2.31
CA THR A 39 -3.95 3.13 -1.53
C THR A 39 -4.29 4.45 -2.21
N ARG A 40 -4.10 4.57 -3.53
CA ARG A 40 -4.44 5.81 -4.27
C ARG A 40 -5.92 6.16 -4.18
N ILE A 41 -6.81 5.17 -4.30
CA ILE A 41 -8.26 5.38 -4.18
C ILE A 41 -8.63 5.90 -2.78
N LEU A 42 -8.10 5.25 -1.73
CA LEU A 42 -8.31 5.67 -0.34
C LEU A 42 -7.78 7.08 -0.07
N THR A 43 -6.60 7.41 -0.60
CA THR A 43 -6.02 8.75 -0.45
C THR A 43 -6.87 9.82 -1.12
N ARG A 44 -7.39 9.56 -2.33
CA ARG A 44 -8.28 10.50 -3.03
C ARG A 44 -9.56 10.75 -2.25
N TYR A 45 -10.20 9.69 -1.76
CA TYR A 45 -11.38 9.80 -0.90
C TYR A 45 -11.10 10.67 0.33
N TYR A 46 -9.94 10.46 0.96
CA TYR A 46 -9.53 11.23 2.13
C TYR A 46 -9.27 12.71 1.84
N GLN A 47 -8.59 13.03 0.74
CA GLN A 47 -8.34 14.40 0.32
C GLN A 47 -9.66 15.14 0.09
N ALA A 48 -10.56 14.53 -0.68
CA ALA A 48 -11.89 15.07 -0.93
C ALA A 48 -12.69 15.28 0.37
N TYR A 49 -12.59 14.33 1.33
CA TYR A 49 -13.21 14.48 2.64
C TYR A 49 -12.69 15.70 3.44
N ILE A 50 -11.37 15.98 3.39
CA ILE A 50 -10.80 17.17 4.06
C ILE A 50 -11.28 18.45 3.38
N GLU A 51 -11.26 18.47 2.06
CA GLU A 51 -11.60 19.63 1.23
C GLU A 51 -13.11 19.90 1.22
N ARG A 52 -13.92 19.02 1.83
CA ARG A 52 -15.38 19.01 1.78
C ARG A 52 -15.91 18.91 0.34
N ASP A 53 -15.11 18.32 -0.54
CA ASP A 53 -15.44 18.06 -1.93
C ASP A 53 -16.31 16.79 -2.02
N GLN A 54 -17.63 16.99 -2.09
CA GLN A 54 -18.59 15.90 -2.21
C GLN A 54 -18.45 15.16 -3.55
N GLU A 55 -18.12 15.86 -4.63
CA GLU A 55 -17.95 15.25 -5.96
C GLU A 55 -16.72 14.35 -5.98
N GLY A 56 -15.59 14.82 -5.43
CA GLY A 56 -14.37 14.03 -5.29
C GLY A 56 -14.57 12.80 -4.40
N MET A 57 -15.37 12.91 -3.35
CA MET A 57 -15.73 11.75 -2.51
C MET A 57 -16.52 10.71 -3.31
N GLN A 58 -17.55 11.13 -4.06
CA GLN A 58 -18.35 10.23 -4.88
C GLN A 58 -17.53 9.61 -6.01
N ALA A 59 -16.65 10.37 -6.65
CA ALA A 59 -15.73 9.86 -7.65
C ALA A 59 -14.79 8.78 -7.10
N ALA A 60 -14.28 8.97 -5.88
CA ALA A 60 -13.45 7.97 -5.21
C ALA A 60 -14.24 6.71 -4.81
N ILE A 61 -15.50 6.85 -4.38
CA ILE A 61 -16.40 5.72 -4.11
C ILE A 61 -16.70 4.94 -5.40
N ALA A 62 -16.98 5.63 -6.51
CA ALA A 62 -17.19 5.00 -7.81
C ALA A 62 -15.93 4.24 -8.26
N ALA A 63 -14.75 4.84 -8.09
CA ALA A 63 -13.48 4.17 -8.37
C ALA A 63 -13.24 2.95 -7.47
N ALA A 64 -13.64 3.00 -6.20
CA ALA A 64 -13.58 1.86 -5.28
C ALA A 64 -14.49 0.72 -5.75
N ARG A 65 -15.72 1.02 -6.16
CA ARG A 65 -16.66 0.02 -6.72
C ARG A 65 -16.11 -0.62 -7.99
N ALA A 66 -15.59 0.17 -8.92
CA ALA A 66 -14.98 -0.34 -10.15
C ALA A 66 -13.75 -1.22 -9.85
N TRP A 67 -12.93 -0.82 -8.86
CA TRP A 67 -11.77 -1.61 -8.44
C TRP A 67 -12.18 -2.93 -7.79
N ASN A 68 -13.21 -2.94 -6.93
CA ASN A 68 -13.74 -4.17 -6.32
C ASN A 68 -14.28 -5.13 -7.39
N ALA A 69 -15.03 -4.61 -8.38
CA ALA A 69 -15.56 -5.42 -9.48
C ALA A 69 -14.45 -6.05 -10.35
N ALA A 70 -13.38 -5.29 -10.61
CA ALA A 70 -12.22 -5.79 -11.36
C ALA A 70 -11.31 -6.74 -10.54
N ASN A 71 -11.42 -6.74 -9.20
CA ASN A 71 -10.55 -7.48 -8.30
C ASN A 71 -11.33 -8.23 -7.21
N PRO A 72 -12.20 -9.20 -7.59
CA PRO A 72 -13.13 -9.85 -6.65
C PRO A 72 -12.42 -10.69 -5.57
N LEU A 73 -11.20 -11.15 -5.83
CA LEU A 73 -10.39 -11.93 -4.88
C LEU A 73 -9.55 -11.05 -3.94
N ALA A 74 -9.44 -9.75 -4.21
CA ALA A 74 -8.67 -8.83 -3.39
C ALA A 74 -9.51 -8.32 -2.21
N PRO A 75 -8.88 -7.94 -1.08
CA PRO A 75 -9.60 -7.33 0.03
C PRO A 75 -10.35 -6.06 -0.42
N PRO A 76 -11.69 -6.02 -0.27
CA PRO A 76 -12.49 -4.95 -0.85
C PRO A 76 -12.15 -3.58 -0.24
N ILE A 77 -12.50 -2.55 -0.99
CA ILE A 77 -12.63 -1.18 -0.50
C ILE A 77 -14.11 -0.99 -0.19
N ASP A 78 -14.49 -1.30 1.05
CA ASP A 78 -15.83 -1.11 1.62
C ASP A 78 -15.87 0.09 2.58
N ASP A 79 -17.04 0.38 3.14
CA ASP A 79 -17.23 1.48 4.07
C ASP A 79 -16.35 1.35 5.31
N GLU A 80 -16.08 0.11 5.75
CA GLU A 80 -15.18 -0.15 6.87
C GLU A 80 -13.72 0.17 6.50
N ALA A 81 -13.27 -0.18 5.30
CA ALA A 81 -11.95 0.17 4.78
C ALA A 81 -11.78 1.69 4.65
N LEU A 82 -12.82 2.39 4.18
CA LEU A 82 -12.85 3.85 4.12
C LEU A 82 -12.76 4.47 5.52
N SER A 83 -13.55 3.98 6.48
CA SER A 83 -13.55 4.43 7.87
C SER A 83 -12.20 4.18 8.58
N ARG A 84 -11.64 2.97 8.44
CA ARG A 84 -10.31 2.62 8.97
C ARG A 84 -9.20 3.48 8.36
N GLY A 85 -9.27 3.72 7.05
CA GLY A 85 -8.37 4.62 6.33
C GLY A 85 -8.43 6.03 6.91
N LEU A 86 -9.63 6.56 7.13
CA LEU A 86 -9.85 7.89 7.70
C LEU A 86 -9.30 8.01 9.13
N LYS A 87 -9.54 7.01 10.00
CA LYS A 87 -9.00 6.98 11.37
C LYS A 87 -7.48 6.99 11.37
N THR A 88 -6.87 6.17 10.52
CA THR A 88 -5.40 6.07 10.38
C THR A 88 -4.81 7.39 9.94
N TRP A 89 -5.43 8.03 8.95
CA TRP A 89 -5.00 9.33 8.45
C TRP A 89 -5.15 10.44 9.49
N ARG A 90 -6.29 10.52 10.19
CA ARG A 90 -6.49 11.48 11.29
C ARG A 90 -5.41 11.34 12.36
N ARG A 91 -5.07 10.11 12.73
CA ARG A 91 -3.97 9.84 13.65
C ARG A 91 -2.64 10.39 13.10
N HIS A 92 -2.29 10.08 11.85
CA HIS A 92 -1.05 10.57 11.25
C HIS A 92 -0.98 12.10 11.14
N ARG A 93 -2.10 12.76 10.82
CA ARG A 93 -2.20 14.21 10.80
C ARG A 93 -2.10 14.84 12.20
N GLY A 94 -2.67 14.20 13.23
CA GLY A 94 -2.49 14.64 14.62
C GLY A 94 -1.08 14.40 15.16
N GLU A 95 -0.34 13.47 14.57
CA GLU A 95 1.06 13.19 14.91
C GLU A 95 2.05 14.10 14.17
N SER A 96 1.64 14.79 13.11
CA SER A 96 2.48 15.78 12.44
C SER A 96 2.50 17.10 13.22
N VAL A 97 3.70 17.63 13.48
CA VAL A 97 3.92 18.93 14.11
C VAL A 97 4.47 19.87 13.04
N ASN A 98 3.80 21.00 12.79
CA ASN A 98 4.18 21.98 11.76
C ASN A 98 4.42 21.36 10.36
N GLY A 99 3.67 20.32 10.00
CA GLY A 99 3.83 19.61 8.73
C GLY A 99 4.95 18.56 8.69
N ALA A 100 5.77 18.45 9.74
CA ALA A 100 6.79 17.42 9.86
C ALA A 100 6.23 16.17 10.56
N SER A 101 6.46 14.99 9.97
CA SER A 101 6.16 13.69 10.57
C SER A 101 7.46 12.88 10.66
N VAL A 102 7.75 12.32 11.84
CA VAL A 102 8.89 11.43 12.06
C VAL A 102 8.41 10.06 12.51
N GLN A 103 9.25 9.05 12.25
CA GLN A 103 9.01 7.69 12.74
C GLN A 103 8.83 7.71 14.26
N LYS A 104 8.02 6.78 14.79
CA LYS A 104 7.62 6.74 16.20
C LYS A 104 8.79 6.89 17.19
N ARG A 105 9.93 6.24 16.89
CA ARG A 105 11.15 6.29 17.70
C ARG A 105 11.85 7.66 17.74
N PHE A 106 11.59 8.53 16.77
CA PHE A 106 12.20 9.86 16.64
C PHE A 106 11.23 10.99 17.03
N ARG A 107 10.04 10.68 17.56
CA ARG A 107 9.04 11.70 17.92
C ARG A 107 9.49 12.67 19.01
N TYR A 108 10.52 12.32 19.80
CA TYR A 108 11.12 13.25 20.75
C TYR A 108 11.72 14.48 20.05
N LEU A 109 12.16 14.37 18.80
CA LEU A 109 12.67 15.49 17.99
C LEU A 109 11.56 16.51 17.62
N LEU A 110 10.29 16.10 17.65
CA LEU A 110 9.16 17.01 17.39
C LEU A 110 8.79 17.86 18.61
N ARG A 111 9.41 17.62 19.77
CA ARG A 111 9.11 18.35 21.00
C ARG A 111 9.59 19.80 20.91
N ASP A 112 10.71 20.03 20.24
CA ASP A 112 11.32 21.35 20.04
C ASP A 112 10.54 22.20 19.02
N LEU A 113 9.78 21.57 18.13
CA LEU A 113 8.92 22.23 17.15
C LEU A 113 7.54 22.63 17.72
N ARG A 114 7.23 22.29 18.97
CA ARG A 114 5.96 22.64 19.64
C ARG A 114 6.04 23.89 20.52
N MET A 115 7.23 24.49 20.70
CA MET A 115 7.41 25.79 21.35
C MET A 115 7.20 26.92 20.35
#